data_AF-A0A354YWY9-F1
#
_entry.id   AF-A0A354YWY9-F1
#
_cell.length_a   1.000
_cell.length_b   1.000
_cell.length_c   1.000
_cell.angle_alpha   90.00
_cell.angle_beta   90.00
_cell.angle_gamma   90.00
#
_symmetry.space_group_name_H-M   'P 1'
#
loop_
_entity.id
_entity.type
_entity.pdbx_description
1 polymer ?
#
loop_
_entity_poly.entity_id
_entity_poly.type
_entity_poly.pdbx_seq_one_letter_code
_entity_poly.pdbx_strand_id
1 'polypeptide(L)' 'MLLELKGITKLFDKDNGVRDFNLTVSEGEFITLLGPSGCGKTT' A
#
# COMPACT_ATOMS: atom_id res chain seq x y z
N MET A 1 -17.24 5.20 3.85
CA MET A 1 -15.92 4.61 3.59
C MET A 1 -15.61 4.89 2.13
N LEU A 2 -14.51 5.60 1.84
CA LEU A 2 -14.18 6.03 0.48
C LEU A 2 -13.30 4.99 -0.24
N LEU A 3 -12.30 4.44 0.47
CA LEU A 3 -11.37 3.45 -0.07
C LEU A 3 -11.00 2.42 1.00
N GLU A 4 -10.91 1.14 0.60
CA GLU A 4 -10.45 0.06 1.45
C GLU A 4 -9.58 -0.92 0.64
N LEU A 5 -8.38 -1.19 1.15
CA LEU A 5 -7.45 -2.21 0.68
C LEU A 5 -7.29 -3.24 1.79
N LYS A 6 -7.53 -4.52 1.48
CA LYS A 6 -7.43 -5.63 2.44
C LYS A 6 -6.50 -6.72 1.91
N GLY A 7 -5.48 -7.08 2.68
CA GLY A 7 -4.57 -8.19 2.40
C GLY A 7 -3.85 -8.10 1.05
N ILE A 8 -3.61 -6.88 0.54
CA ILE A 8 -3.04 -6.70 -0.79
C ILE A 8 -1.60 -7.18 -0.79
N THR A 9 -1.30 -8.11 -1.70
CA THR A 9 0.05 -8.59 -1.95
C THR A 9 0.39 -8.37 -3.41
N LYS A 10 1.48 -7.64 -3.65
CA LYS A 10 2.03 -7.39 -4.97
C LYS A 10 3.52 -7.70 -4.95
N LEU A 11 3.89 -8.76 -5.67
CA LEU A 11 5.26 -9.22 -5.79
C LEU A 11 5.79 -8.93 -7.19
N PHE A 12 7.08 -8.64 -7.25
CA PHE A 12 7.90 -8.58 -8.45
C PHE A 12 8.94 -9.71 -8.43
N ASP A 13 9.87 -9.67 -9.37
CA ASP A 13 10.96 -10.64 -9.46
C ASP A 13 11.71 -10.82 -8.13
N LYS A 14 12.08 -12.07 -7.87
CA LYS A 14 12.79 -12.49 -6.66
C LYS A 14 12.04 -12.15 -5.37
N ASP A 15 10.71 -12.27 -5.39
CA ASP A 15 9.84 -12.16 -4.20
C ASP A 15 9.82 -10.79 -3.51
N ASN A 16 10.37 -9.76 -4.17
CA ASN A 16 10.38 -8.38 -3.68
C ASN A 16 9.05 -7.70 -3.93
N GLY A 17 8.52 -6.98 -2.95
CA GLY A 17 7.29 -6.22 -3.10
C GLY A 17 6.53 -6.03 -1.80
N VAL A 18 5.24 -5.72 -1.92
CA VAL A 18 4.34 -5.48 -0.80
C VAL A 18 3.61 -6.77 -0.46
N ARG A 19 3.53 -7.13 0.83
CA ARG A 19 2.82 -8.30 1.34
C ARG A 19 1.87 -7.88 2.43
N ASP A 20 0.67 -8.45 2.42
CA ASP A 20 -0.37 -8.24 3.43
C ASP A 20 -0.63 -6.76 3.77
N PHE A 21 -0.77 -5.93 2.74
CA PHE A 21 -1.02 -4.50 2.92
C PHE A 21 -2.50 -4.22 3.13
N ASN A 22 -2.79 -3.51 4.22
CA ASN A 22 -4.13 -3.14 4.65
C ASN A 22 -4.19 -1.61 4.83
N LEU A 23 -5.16 -0.96 4.19
CA LEU A 23 -5.36 0.49 4.27
C LEU A 23 -6.85 0.82 4.19
N THR A 24 -7.33 1.65 5.10
CA THR A 24 -8.69 2.21 5.05
C THR A 24 -8.58 3.72 5.00
N VAL A 25 -9.29 4.35 4.06
CA VAL A 25 -9.37 5.81 3.94
C VAL A 25 -10.83 6.25 4.02
N SER A 26 -11.10 7.11 4.98
CA SER A 26 -12.41 7.71 5.21
C SER A 26 -12.62 8.91 4.28
N GLU A 27 -13.87 9.32 4.14
CA GLU A 27 -14.20 10.49 3.33
C GLU A 27 -13.62 11.77 3.95
N GLY A 28 -12.95 12.59 3.14
CA GLY A 28 -12.27 13.80 3.58
C GLY A 28 -10.87 13.59 4.19
N GLU A 29 -10.40 12.35 4.32
CA GLU A 29 -9.03 12.08 4.76
C GLU A 29 -8.01 12.34 3.65
N PHE A 30 -6.94 13.04 4.01
CA PHE A 30 -5.78 13.25 3.16
C PHE A 30 -4.56 12.59 3.78
N ILE A 31 -4.01 11.58 3.11
CA ILE A 31 -2.91 10.75 3.63
C ILE A 31 -1.67 10.83 2.73
N THR A 32 -0.53 10.48 3.31
CA THR A 32 0.73 10.29 2.57
C THR A 32 1.34 8.94 2.93
N LEU A 33 1.96 8.29 1.94
CA LEU A 33 2.71 7.04 2.13
C LEU A 33 4.20 7.37 2.13
N LEU A 34 4.89 7.10 3.23
CA LEU A 34 6.31 7.39 3.43
C LEU A 34 7.15 6.11 3.53
N GLY A 35 8.44 6.21 3.21
CA GLY A 35 9.40 5.13 3.35
C GLY A 35 10.58 5.24 2.38
N PRO A 36 11.66 4.44 2.56
CA PRO A 36 12.84 4.44 1.69
C PRO A 36 12.52 4.16 0.21
N SER A 37 13.44 4.50 -0.70
CA SER A 37 13.28 4.14 -2.12
C SER A 37 13.13 2.61 -2.27
N GLY A 38 12.22 2.17 -3.14
CA GLY A 38 11.97 0.75 -3.39
C GLY A 38 11.05 0.03 -2.39
N CYS A 39 10.52 0.70 -1.36
CA CYS A 39 9.68 0.06 -0.34
C CYS A 39 8.21 -0.20 -0.76
N GLY A 40 7.87 -0.01 -2.05
CA GLY A 40 6.53 -0.35 -2.57
C GLY A 40 5.45 0.73 -2.45
N LYS A 41 5.81 2.02 -2.36
CA LYS A 41 4.82 3.14 -2.29
C LYS A 41 4.03 3.38 -3.58
N THR A 42 4.68 3.24 -4.73
CA THR A 42 4.13 3.54 -6.06
C THR A 42 3.72 2.27 -6.82
N THR A 43 4.19 1.11 -6.32
CA THR A 43 3.91 -0.24 -6.79
C THR A 43 2.43 -0.58 -6.64
#